data_AF-A0A848UM11-F1
#
_entry.id   AF-A0A848UM11-F1
#
_cell.length_a   1.000
_cell.length_b   1.000
_cell.length_c   1.000
_cell.angle_alpha   90.00
_cell.angle_beta   90.00
_cell.angle_gamma   90.00
#
_symmetry.space_group_name_H-M   'P 1'
#
loop_
_entity.id
_entity.type
_entity.pdbx_description
1 polymer ?
#
loop_
_entity_poly.entity_id
_entity_poly.type
_entity_poly.pdbx_seq_one_letter_code
_entity_poly.pdbx_strand_id
1 'polypeptide(L)'
;MPVHGRRRAATRSSAFVVVCVVVASACSEGATPPDVVRSRSGVEVATSTLPPIVTVPPAGAPTVEEEPVETGEISRSRSVGDPRLPDLGSADIDVARYVVALLHDRDAGTLSGVVEVELTTVAVTDQVALDAEGLDVASVTVDGSDRAFALEDRELVIELGESVPAGTALSVEVAY
;
A
#
# COMPACT_ATOMS: atom_id res chain seq x y z
N MET A 1 -21.37 -27.33 -55.56
CA MET A 1 -22.62 -26.70 -55.10
C MET A 1 -22.39 -26.12 -53.69
N PRO A 2 -22.04 -24.83 -53.53
CA PRO A 2 -21.92 -24.23 -52.21
C PRO A 2 -23.25 -23.58 -51.80
N VAL A 3 -23.87 -24.09 -50.72
CA VAL A 3 -25.03 -23.45 -50.10
C VAL A 3 -24.54 -22.64 -48.90
N HIS A 4 -25.00 -21.39 -48.89
CA HIS A 4 -24.64 -20.34 -47.94
C HIS A 4 -25.13 -20.66 -46.52
N GLY A 5 -24.22 -20.57 -45.55
CA GLY A 5 -24.55 -20.48 -44.13
C GLY A 5 -24.14 -19.12 -43.56
N ARG A 6 -24.98 -18.11 -43.71
CA ARG A 6 -24.91 -16.86 -42.93
C ARG A 6 -25.67 -17.04 -41.62
N ARG A 7 -25.30 -16.21 -40.63
CA ARG A 7 -26.04 -15.77 -39.42
C ARG A 7 -25.56 -16.51 -38.13
N ARG A 8 -25.28 -15.88 -36.98
CA ARG A 8 -25.49 -14.51 -36.46
C ARG A 8 -24.37 -14.13 -35.49
N ALA A 9 -23.95 -12.87 -35.51
CA ALA A 9 -23.23 -12.25 -34.40
C ALA A 9 -24.14 -12.18 -33.17
N ALA A 10 -23.66 -12.68 -32.03
CA ALA A 10 -24.31 -12.52 -30.74
C ALA A 10 -23.57 -11.43 -29.96
N THR A 11 -24.00 -10.18 -30.14
CA THR A 11 -23.61 -9.07 -29.26
C THR A 11 -24.34 -9.26 -27.94
N ARG A 12 -23.63 -9.71 -26.90
CA ARG A 12 -24.13 -9.71 -25.53
C ARG A 12 -23.82 -8.36 -24.91
N SER A 13 -24.77 -7.43 -25.03
CA SER A 13 -24.87 -6.25 -24.18
C SER A 13 -25.25 -6.72 -22.77
N SER A 14 -24.31 -6.64 -21.83
CA SER A 14 -24.64 -6.74 -20.40
C SER A 14 -24.73 -5.32 -19.84
N ALA A 15 -25.92 -5.03 -19.34
CA ALA A 15 -26.34 -3.73 -18.83
C ALA A 15 -25.58 -3.35 -17.55
N PHE A 16 -25.13 -2.11 -17.50
CA PHE A 16 -24.73 -1.42 -16.28
C PHE A 16 -25.95 -1.30 -15.36
N VAL A 17 -25.96 -2.04 -14.26
CA VAL A 17 -26.93 -1.83 -13.17
C VAL A 17 -26.35 -0.73 -12.27
N VAL A 18 -26.76 0.51 -12.52
CA VAL A 18 -26.54 1.64 -11.61
C VAL A 18 -27.51 1.47 -10.44
N VAL A 19 -27.01 1.10 -9.26
CA VAL A 19 -27.78 1.15 -8.02
C VAL A 19 -27.62 2.55 -7.43
N CYS A 20 -28.64 3.39 -7.63
CA CYS A 20 -28.81 4.65 -6.91
C CYS A 20 -29.25 4.36 -5.46
N VAL A 21 -28.33 4.46 -4.49
CA VAL A 21 -28.71 4.53 -3.08
C VAL A 21 -29.05 5.98 -2.74
N VAL A 22 -30.33 6.22 -2.47
CA VAL A 22 -30.88 7.51 -2.04
C VAL A 22 -30.55 7.74 -0.57
N VAL A 23 -30.00 8.92 -0.29
CA VAL A 23 -29.64 9.46 1.02
C VAL A 23 -30.89 9.65 1.90
N ALA A 24 -30.88 9.08 3.11
CA ALA A 24 -31.77 9.47 4.19
C ALA A 24 -30.98 10.27 5.23
N SER A 25 -31.15 11.60 5.18
CA SER A 25 -30.67 12.53 6.18
C SER A 25 -31.59 12.46 7.40
N ALA A 26 -31.06 12.12 8.58
CA ALA A 26 -31.74 12.30 9.85
C ALA A 26 -30.80 13.06 10.80
N CYS A 27 -31.14 14.32 11.05
CA CYS A 27 -30.58 15.13 12.13
C CYS A 27 -31.34 14.87 13.44
N SER A 28 -30.80 15.44 14.53
CA SER A 28 -31.30 15.50 15.91
C SER A 28 -30.79 14.36 16.80
N GLU A 29 -30.40 14.56 18.05
CA GLU A 29 -30.35 15.72 18.94
C GLU A 29 -29.35 15.35 20.07
N GLY A 30 -28.87 16.33 20.83
CA GLY A 30 -27.77 16.17 21.78
C GLY A 30 -28.03 15.32 23.03
N ALA A 31 -26.93 14.81 23.59
CA ALA A 31 -26.82 14.39 24.98
C ALA A 31 -25.35 14.49 25.43
N THR A 32 -25.06 15.48 26.28
CA THR A 32 -23.80 15.60 27.05
C THR A 32 -24.11 15.31 28.53
N PRO A 33 -23.10 15.11 29.40
CA PRO A 33 -22.61 13.81 29.87
C PRO A 33 -22.92 13.58 31.37
N PRO A 34 -22.69 12.39 31.97
CA PRO A 34 -22.52 12.31 33.41
C PRO A 34 -21.08 12.59 33.83
N ASP A 35 -20.97 13.52 34.78
CA ASP A 35 -19.83 13.86 35.64
C ASP A 35 -19.03 12.62 36.10
N VAL A 36 -17.74 12.58 35.77
CA VAL A 36 -16.77 11.75 36.50
C VAL A 36 -15.83 12.66 37.26
N VAL A 37 -16.21 12.83 38.52
CA VAL A 37 -15.46 13.17 39.74
C VAL A 37 -13.95 13.40 39.55
N ARG A 38 -13.57 14.66 39.79
CA ARG A 38 -12.24 15.14 40.20
C ARG A 38 -11.54 14.16 41.16
N SER A 39 -10.45 13.54 40.71
CA SER A 39 -9.41 13.05 41.61
C SER A 39 -8.34 14.13 41.76
N ARG A 40 -8.33 14.79 42.92
CA ARG A 40 -7.21 15.64 43.37
C ARG A 40 -6.14 14.71 43.92
N SER A 41 -5.01 14.58 43.23
CA SER A 41 -3.80 14.04 43.82
C SER A 41 -2.64 15.02 43.61
N GLY A 42 -2.10 15.46 44.74
CA GLY A 42 -0.84 16.16 44.99
C GLY A 42 -0.16 16.90 43.85
N VAL A 43 -0.23 18.23 43.89
CA VAL A 43 0.83 19.07 43.35
C VAL A 43 1.99 19.04 44.36
N GLU A 44 3.05 18.30 44.06
CA GLU A 44 4.38 18.63 44.60
C GLU A 44 5.05 19.56 43.59
N VAL A 45 5.11 20.85 43.93
CA VAL A 45 5.91 21.84 43.21
C VAL A 45 7.37 21.58 43.55
N ALA A 46 8.06 20.81 42.72
CA ALA A 46 9.52 20.80 42.70
C ALA A 46 10.00 22.06 41.99
N THR A 47 10.36 23.08 42.77
CA THR A 47 11.07 24.26 42.26
C THR A 47 12.47 23.84 41.82
N SER A 48 12.63 23.51 40.54
CA SER A 48 13.93 23.28 39.91
C SER A 48 14.47 24.61 39.38
N THR A 49 15.39 25.20 40.11
CA THR A 49 16.15 26.38 39.70
C THR A 49 17.09 26.00 38.55
N LEU A 50 16.81 26.50 37.34
CA LEU A 50 17.69 26.33 36.18
C LEU A 50 18.96 27.19 36.33
N PRO A 51 20.16 26.67 36.00
CA PRO A 51 21.39 27.47 35.92
C PRO A 51 21.33 28.45 34.73
N PRO A 52 22.11 29.56 34.75
CA PRO A 52 22.12 30.52 33.66
C PRO A 52 22.67 29.89 32.37
N ILE A 53 21.91 30.05 31.28
CA ILE A 53 22.30 29.64 29.93
C ILE A 53 23.46 30.54 29.47
N VAL A 54 24.62 29.93 29.20
CA VAL A 54 25.71 30.57 28.47
C VAL A 54 25.29 30.66 27.01
N THR A 55 25.11 31.89 26.50
CA THR A 55 24.84 32.12 25.08
C THR A 55 26.13 31.95 24.30
N VAL A 56 26.28 30.81 23.63
CA VAL A 56 27.33 30.58 22.63
C VAL A 56 26.86 31.22 21.31
N PRO A 57 27.68 32.01 20.60
CA PRO A 57 27.30 32.61 19.32
C PRO A 57 26.98 31.52 18.29
N PRO A 58 26.04 31.75 17.34
CA PRO A 58 25.74 30.78 16.30
C PRO A 58 26.98 30.59 15.42
N ALA A 59 27.64 29.44 15.58
CA ALA A 59 28.56 28.93 14.59
C ALA A 59 27.79 28.72 13.28
N GLY A 60 28.41 29.13 12.17
CA GLY A 60 27.78 29.28 10.86
C GLY A 60 26.88 28.11 10.47
N ALA A 61 25.77 28.45 9.81
CA ALA A 61 24.88 27.48 9.19
C ALA A 61 25.70 26.52 8.31
N PRO A 62 25.51 25.19 8.43
CA PRO A 62 26.11 24.28 7.48
C PRO A 62 25.50 24.57 6.11
N THR A 63 26.36 24.87 5.14
CA THR A 63 26.03 24.74 3.73
C THR A 63 25.71 23.27 3.50
N VAL A 64 24.44 22.96 3.24
CA VAL A 64 24.04 21.63 2.74
C VAL A 64 24.55 21.57 1.32
N GLU A 65 25.68 20.90 1.14
CA GLU A 65 26.17 20.48 -0.17
C GLU A 65 25.23 19.34 -0.59
N GLU A 66 24.34 19.59 -1.55
CA GLU A 66 23.50 18.56 -2.14
C GLU A 66 24.42 17.58 -2.88
N GLU A 67 24.78 16.48 -2.19
CA GLU A 67 25.45 15.35 -2.79
C GLU A 67 24.66 14.89 -4.03
N PRO A 68 25.30 14.65 -5.18
CA PRO A 68 24.61 14.17 -6.37
C PRO A 68 23.90 12.85 -6.03
N VAL A 69 22.61 12.76 -6.37
CA VAL A 69 21.87 11.50 -6.27
C VAL A 69 22.56 10.50 -7.21
N GLU A 70 23.35 9.59 -6.65
CA GLU A 70 23.97 8.50 -7.41
C GLU A 70 22.84 7.73 -8.11
N THR A 71 22.82 7.80 -9.44
CA THR A 71 21.89 7.03 -10.26
C THR A 71 22.36 5.58 -10.24
N GLY A 72 21.99 4.86 -9.17
CA GLY A 72 22.24 3.43 -9.05
C GLY A 72 21.58 2.65 -10.19
N GLU A 73 22.17 1.51 -10.58
CA GLU A 73 21.55 0.61 -11.54
C GLU A 73 20.16 0.18 -11.05
N ILE A 74 19.17 0.17 -11.95
CA ILE A 74 17.81 -0.25 -11.62
C ILE A 74 17.78 -1.77 -11.44
N SER A 75 17.48 -2.22 -10.23
CA SER A 75 17.19 -3.63 -9.90
C SER A 75 15.73 -3.96 -10.19
N ARG A 76 15.47 -5.23 -10.50
CA ARG A 76 14.13 -5.80 -10.80
C ARG A 76 14.04 -7.24 -10.31
N SER A 77 14.46 -7.48 -9.07
CA SER A 77 14.53 -8.82 -8.50
C SER A 77 13.14 -9.40 -8.25
N ARG A 78 13.06 -10.68 -8.57
CA ARG A 78 11.87 -11.55 -8.51
C ARG A 78 12.12 -12.81 -7.66
N SER A 79 13.23 -12.78 -6.93
CA SER A 79 13.59 -13.79 -5.94
C SER A 79 14.56 -13.21 -4.93
N VAL A 80 14.58 -13.79 -3.73
CA VAL A 80 15.60 -13.47 -2.70
C VAL A 80 16.89 -14.30 -2.87
N GLY A 81 16.91 -15.26 -3.79
CA GLY A 81 18.06 -16.11 -4.07
C GLY A 81 18.26 -17.28 -3.11
N ASP A 82 17.22 -17.75 -2.43
CA ASP A 82 17.30 -18.93 -1.55
C ASP A 82 17.59 -20.21 -2.37
N PRO A 83 18.63 -21.00 -2.06
CA PRO A 83 18.96 -22.20 -2.87
C PRO A 83 17.92 -23.32 -2.84
N ARG A 84 17.03 -23.35 -1.85
CA ARG A 84 15.93 -24.32 -1.74
C ARG A 84 14.64 -23.81 -2.37
N LEU A 85 14.43 -22.49 -2.35
CA LEU A 85 13.27 -21.80 -2.90
C LEU A 85 13.75 -20.67 -3.85
N PRO A 86 14.39 -21.03 -4.98
CA PRO A 86 15.13 -20.08 -5.82
C PRO A 86 14.27 -19.01 -6.50
N ASP A 87 12.96 -19.23 -6.54
CA ASP A 87 11.98 -18.42 -7.26
C ASP A 87 11.06 -17.62 -6.32
N LEU A 88 11.32 -17.57 -5.01
CA LEU A 88 10.42 -16.92 -4.05
C LEU A 88 10.99 -15.62 -3.48
N GLY A 89 10.09 -14.70 -3.15
CA GLY A 89 10.36 -13.40 -2.56
C GLY A 89 10.92 -12.40 -3.55
N SER A 90 11.34 -11.23 -3.05
CA SER A 90 12.05 -10.22 -3.83
C SER A 90 13.15 -9.62 -2.97
N ALA A 91 14.35 -9.46 -3.54
CA ALA A 91 15.48 -8.85 -2.86
C ALA A 91 15.43 -7.31 -2.86
N ASP A 92 14.50 -6.72 -3.64
CA ASP A 92 14.41 -5.28 -3.84
C ASP A 92 13.49 -4.59 -2.81
N ILE A 93 12.84 -5.34 -1.93
CA ILE A 93 11.89 -4.83 -0.96
C ILE A 93 12.12 -5.42 0.44
N ASP A 94 11.79 -4.62 1.45
CA ASP A 94 11.68 -5.03 2.85
C ASP A 94 10.26 -4.71 3.33
N VAL A 95 9.47 -5.73 3.65
CA VAL A 95 8.06 -5.57 4.00
C VAL A 95 7.91 -5.42 5.51
N ALA A 96 7.30 -4.30 5.93
CA ALA A 96 7.09 -3.98 7.34
C ALA A 96 5.75 -4.48 7.88
N ARG A 97 4.68 -4.45 7.06
CA ARG A 97 3.33 -4.76 7.53
C ARG A 97 2.41 -5.23 6.40
N TYR A 98 1.50 -6.13 6.78
CA TYR A 98 0.34 -6.49 5.98
C TYR A 98 -0.95 -6.15 6.74
N VAL A 99 -1.90 -5.51 6.07
CA VAL A 99 -3.29 -5.36 6.53
C VAL A 99 -4.17 -6.14 5.58
N VAL A 100 -4.76 -7.22 6.06
CA VAL A 100 -5.53 -8.15 5.22
C VAL A 100 -7.00 -8.07 5.61
N ALA A 101 -7.86 -7.71 4.66
CA ALA A 101 -9.30 -7.84 4.73
C ALA A 101 -9.73 -8.99 3.82
N LEU A 102 -10.30 -10.04 4.41
CA LEU A 102 -10.58 -11.30 3.71
C LEU A 102 -12.05 -11.69 3.82
N LEU A 103 -12.63 -12.11 2.71
CA LEU A 103 -13.95 -12.72 2.62
C LEU A 103 -13.80 -14.14 2.09
N HIS A 104 -14.31 -15.10 2.86
CA HIS A 104 -14.30 -16.51 2.50
C HIS A 104 -15.73 -17.00 2.31
N ASP A 105 -16.04 -17.41 1.08
CA ASP A 105 -17.28 -18.11 0.74
C ASP A 105 -17.01 -19.61 0.71
N ARG A 106 -17.50 -20.31 1.74
CA ARG A 106 -17.34 -21.76 1.87
C ARG A 106 -18.15 -22.55 0.85
N ASP A 107 -19.33 -22.05 0.48
CA ASP A 107 -20.24 -22.77 -0.40
C ASP A 107 -19.74 -22.68 -1.86
N ALA A 108 -19.20 -21.53 -2.24
CA ALA A 108 -18.54 -21.32 -3.53
C ALA A 108 -17.10 -21.84 -3.56
N GLY A 109 -16.46 -22.03 -2.40
CA GLY A 109 -15.05 -22.40 -2.29
C GLY A 109 -14.10 -21.29 -2.76
N THR A 110 -14.52 -20.03 -2.61
CA THR A 110 -13.79 -18.86 -3.09
C THR A 110 -13.31 -17.99 -1.94
N LEU A 111 -12.25 -17.24 -2.20
CA LEU A 111 -11.66 -16.30 -1.28
C LEU A 111 -11.39 -15.02 -2.07
N SER A 112 -11.82 -13.90 -1.52
CA SER A 112 -11.62 -12.56 -2.08
C SER A 112 -11.18 -11.63 -0.97
N GLY A 113 -10.49 -10.56 -1.30
CA GLY A 113 -9.97 -9.66 -0.30
C GLY A 113 -9.25 -8.46 -0.86
N VAL A 114 -8.82 -7.64 0.08
CA VAL A 114 -7.89 -6.54 -0.16
C VAL A 114 -6.75 -6.71 0.82
N VAL A 115 -5.52 -6.62 0.33
CA VAL A 115 -4.33 -6.56 1.16
C VAL A 115 -3.61 -5.24 0.92
N GLU A 116 -3.34 -4.51 2.00
CA GLU A 116 -2.41 -3.39 2.02
C GLU A 116 -1.05 -3.89 2.54
N VAL A 117 0.01 -3.58 1.82
CA VAL A 117 1.39 -3.96 2.11
C VAL A 117 2.22 -2.70 2.30
N GLU A 118 2.69 -2.47 3.51
CA GLU A 118 3.64 -1.39 3.79
C GLU A 118 5.06 -1.96 3.65
N LEU A 119 5.85 -1.42 2.72
CA LEU A 119 7.20 -1.90 2.41
C LEU A 119 8.17 -0.74 2.18
N THR A 120 9.46 -1.05 2.20
CA THR A 120 10.54 -0.12 1.83
C THR A 120 11.38 -0.73 0.71
N THR A 121 11.74 0.06 -0.30
CA THR A 121 12.67 -0.39 -1.34
C THR A 121 14.08 -0.58 -0.78
N VAL A 122 14.76 -1.65 -1.15
CA VAL A 122 16.15 -1.97 -0.73
C VAL A 122 17.16 -1.55 -1.79
N ALA A 123 16.75 -1.52 -3.05
CA ALA A 123 17.54 -1.07 -4.20
C ALA A 123 16.78 0.01 -4.98
N VAL A 124 17.48 0.70 -5.89
CA VAL A 124 16.80 1.51 -6.90
C VAL A 124 16.00 0.55 -7.80
N THR A 125 14.70 0.75 -7.93
CA THR A 125 13.82 -0.15 -8.71
C THR A 125 12.72 0.64 -9.42
N ASP A 126 12.23 0.15 -10.55
CA ASP A 126 11.03 0.66 -11.23
C ASP A 126 9.84 -0.31 -11.16
N GLN A 127 9.97 -1.40 -10.39
CA GLN A 127 8.92 -2.37 -10.15
C GLN A 127 8.93 -2.92 -8.71
N VAL A 128 7.80 -3.48 -8.30
CA VAL A 128 7.70 -4.33 -7.10
C VAL A 128 7.19 -5.71 -7.53
N ALA A 129 7.80 -6.78 -7.01
CA ALA A 129 7.37 -8.15 -7.28
C ALA A 129 6.92 -8.84 -5.98
N LEU A 130 5.74 -9.44 -5.99
CA LEU A 130 5.13 -10.13 -4.86
C LEU A 130 4.68 -11.54 -5.28
N ASP A 131 4.88 -12.54 -4.42
CA ASP A 131 4.34 -13.87 -4.65
C ASP A 131 2.79 -13.85 -4.58
N ALA A 132 2.12 -14.31 -5.63
CA ALA A 132 0.66 -14.22 -5.79
C ALA A 132 0.04 -15.48 -6.42
N GLU A 133 0.64 -16.65 -6.18
CA GLU A 133 0.20 -17.92 -6.77
C GLU A 133 -1.28 -18.22 -6.48
N GLY A 134 -2.06 -18.42 -7.55
CA GLY A 134 -3.46 -18.81 -7.47
C GLY A 134 -4.45 -17.67 -7.16
N LEU A 135 -3.99 -16.42 -7.11
CA LEU A 135 -4.86 -15.26 -6.93
C LEU A 135 -5.36 -14.72 -8.29
N ASP A 136 -6.61 -14.26 -8.32
CA ASP A 136 -7.18 -13.52 -9.46
C ASP A 136 -7.15 -12.02 -9.13
N VAL A 137 -6.00 -11.38 -9.37
CA VAL A 137 -5.78 -9.98 -8.99
C VAL A 137 -6.62 -9.05 -9.87
N ALA A 138 -7.54 -8.31 -9.23
CA ALA A 138 -8.47 -7.40 -9.89
C ALA A 138 -7.87 -6.00 -10.08
N SER A 139 -7.11 -5.51 -9.11
CA SER A 139 -6.50 -4.18 -9.15
C SER A 139 -5.32 -4.05 -8.20
N VAL A 140 -4.39 -3.15 -8.56
CA VAL A 140 -3.25 -2.78 -7.71
C VAL A 140 -3.15 -1.26 -7.65
N THR A 141 -2.95 -0.72 -6.46
CA THR A 141 -2.54 0.68 -6.26
C THR A 141 -1.22 0.76 -5.50
N VAL A 142 -0.43 1.79 -5.79
CA VAL A 142 0.76 2.16 -5.02
C VAL A 142 0.58 3.60 -4.56
N ASP A 143 0.62 3.81 -3.25
CA ASP A 143 0.33 5.08 -2.57
C ASP A 143 -1.02 5.69 -3.03
N GLY A 144 -2.02 4.82 -3.18
CA GLY A 144 -3.38 5.17 -3.61
C GLY A 144 -3.53 5.51 -5.10
N SER A 145 -2.47 5.38 -5.90
CA SER A 145 -2.51 5.57 -7.35
C SER A 145 -2.55 4.23 -8.08
N ASP A 146 -3.48 4.08 -9.03
CA ASP A 146 -3.55 2.88 -9.87
C ASP A 146 -2.22 2.60 -10.58
N ARG A 147 -1.84 1.32 -10.62
CA ARG A 147 -0.64 0.83 -11.32
C ARG A 147 -0.97 -0.29 -12.28
N ALA A 148 -0.20 -0.34 -13.37
CA ALA A 148 -0.18 -1.50 -14.24
C ALA A 148 0.50 -2.66 -13.51
N PHE A 149 0.01 -3.87 -13.76
CA PHE A 149 0.59 -5.08 -13.21
C PHE A 149 0.46 -6.25 -14.19
N ALA A 150 1.30 -7.26 -13.99
CA ALA A 150 1.24 -8.53 -14.68
C ALA A 150 1.34 -9.68 -13.67
N LEU A 151 0.60 -10.76 -13.90
CA LEU A 151 0.83 -12.04 -13.25
C LEU A 151 1.72 -12.87 -14.18
N GLU A 152 2.98 -13.06 -13.78
CA GLU A 152 3.96 -13.83 -14.52
C GLU A 152 4.39 -15.03 -13.67
N ASP A 153 4.20 -16.25 -14.20
CA ASP A 153 4.39 -17.50 -13.46
C ASP A 153 3.56 -17.56 -12.16
N ARG A 154 4.17 -17.19 -11.02
CA ARG A 154 3.53 -17.16 -9.69
C ARG A 154 3.61 -15.79 -9.02
N GLU A 155 4.00 -14.78 -9.76
CA GLU A 155 4.44 -13.49 -9.24
C GLU A 155 3.60 -12.35 -9.79
N LEU A 156 3.16 -11.46 -8.91
CA LEU A 156 2.54 -10.20 -9.22
C LEU A 156 3.62 -9.14 -9.38
N VAL A 157 3.81 -8.69 -10.62
CA VAL A 157 4.80 -7.69 -11.00
C VAL A 157 4.07 -6.37 -11.19
N ILE A 158 4.39 -5.39 -10.36
CA ILE A 158 3.74 -4.09 -10.30
C ILE A 158 4.69 -3.04 -10.86
N GLU A 159 4.28 -2.34 -11.91
CA GLU A 159 5.08 -1.26 -12.50
C GLU A 159 4.93 0.01 -11.67
N LEU A 160 6.03 0.63 -11.22
CA LEU A 160 5.98 1.89 -10.47
C LEU A 160 5.82 3.12 -11.37
N GLY A 161 6.12 2.98 -12.66
CA GLY A 161 6.03 4.03 -13.69
C GLY A 161 7.27 4.92 -13.78
N GLU A 162 8.07 4.97 -12.72
CA GLU A 162 9.36 5.63 -12.65
C GLU A 162 10.31 4.87 -11.74
N SER A 163 11.61 5.15 -11.85
CA SER A 163 12.60 4.58 -10.93
C SER A 163 12.48 5.22 -9.55
N VAL A 164 12.28 4.39 -8.54
CA VAL A 164 12.19 4.75 -7.14
C VAL A 164 13.54 4.43 -6.45
N PRO A 165 14.14 5.37 -5.70
CA PRO A 165 15.38 5.13 -4.97
C PRO A 165 15.24 4.08 -3.87
N ALA A 166 16.34 3.46 -3.47
CA ALA A 166 16.40 2.67 -2.24
C ALA A 166 16.01 3.51 -1.00
N GLY A 167 15.41 2.88 -0.01
CA GLY A 167 14.93 3.51 1.22
C GLY A 167 13.58 4.21 1.08
N THR A 168 12.88 4.05 -0.04
CA THR A 168 11.56 4.66 -0.24
C THR A 168 10.48 3.77 0.35
N ALA A 169 9.68 4.32 1.27
CA ALA A 169 8.51 3.65 1.80
C ALA A 169 7.34 3.74 0.80
N LEU A 170 6.66 2.62 0.57
CA LEU A 170 5.51 2.49 -0.31
C LEU A 170 4.37 1.77 0.41
N SER A 171 3.13 2.16 0.15
CA SER A 171 1.93 1.37 0.47
C SER A 171 1.34 0.77 -0.80
N VAL A 172 1.34 -0.56 -0.90
CA VAL A 172 0.80 -1.31 -2.03
C VAL A 172 -0.54 -1.92 -1.62
N GLU A 173 -1.63 -1.57 -2.30
CA GLU A 173 -2.93 -2.22 -2.10
C GLU A 173 -3.23 -3.15 -3.28
N VAL A 174 -3.58 -4.41 -2.97
CA VAL A 174 -3.94 -5.44 -3.96
C VAL A 174 -5.32 -5.98 -3.64
N ALA A 175 -6.24 -5.90 -4.61
CA ALA A 175 -7.56 -6.53 -4.53
C ALA A 175 -7.58 -7.83 -5.35
N TYR A 176 -8.12 -8.90 -4.79
CA TYR A 176 -8.17 -10.25 -5.38
C TYR A 176 -9.40 -11.06 -4.90
#